data_AF-A0A5B8RXE5-F1
#
_entry.id   AF-A0A5B8RXE5-F1
#
_cell.length_a   1.000
_cell.length_b   1.000
_cell.length_c   1.000
_cell.angle_alpha   90.00
_cell.angle_beta   90.00
_cell.angle_gamma   90.00
#
_symmetry.space_group_name_H-M   'P 1'
#
loop_
_entity.id
_entity.type
_entity.pdbx_description
1 polymer ?
#
loop_
_entity_poly.entity_id
_entity_poly.type
_entity_poly.pdbx_seq_one_letter_code
_entity_poly.pdbx_strand_id
1 'polypeptide(L)' 'MNSIAANPFAATVYGSHQTYHVTVDDRIAAVRRFTTREQCQAVLALPDLQKTVARAVHSRLRQIERDSGARSA' A
#
# COMPACT_ATOMS: atom_id res chain seq x y z
N MET A 1 21.25 -5.45 -10.17
CA MET A 1 20.25 -4.42 -10.55
C MET A 1 19.46 -4.08 -9.30
N ASN A 2 19.72 -2.92 -8.69
CA ASN A 2 19.01 -2.48 -7.49
C ASN A 2 17.52 -2.42 -7.80
N SER A 3 16.73 -3.31 -7.19
CA SER A 3 15.28 -3.16 -7.12
C SER A 3 15.00 -1.84 -6.44
N ILE A 4 14.72 -0.79 -7.22
CA ILE A 4 13.97 0.35 -6.74
C ILE A 4 12.72 -0.30 -6.15
N ALA A 5 12.59 -0.31 -4.82
CA ALA A 5 11.38 -0.78 -4.17
C ALA A 5 10.23 -0.03 -4.86
N ALA A 6 9.47 -0.73 -5.69
CA ALA A 6 8.48 -0.11 -6.57
C ALA A 6 7.61 0.79 -5.68
N ASN A 7 7.48 2.07 -6.05
CA ASN A 7 6.70 3.01 -5.26
C ASN A 7 5.36 2.34 -4.92
N PRO A 8 4.99 2.20 -3.64
CA PRO A 8 3.79 1.45 -3.26
C PRO A 8 2.49 2.02 -3.83
N PHE A 9 2.55 3.26 -4.32
CA PHE A 9 1.48 3.98 -4.98
C PHE A 9 1.64 4.04 -6.50
N ALA A 10 2.51 3.23 -7.09
CA ALA A 10 2.56 3.02 -8.54
C ALA A 10 1.20 2.51 -9.02
N ALA A 11 0.61 3.26 -9.94
CA ALA A 11 -0.67 2.94 -10.57
C ALA A 11 -0.42 2.30 -11.95
N THR A 12 -1.34 2.49 -12.90
CA THR A 12 -1.24 1.87 -14.22
C THR A 12 -0.09 2.45 -15.05
N VAL A 13 0.39 1.70 -16.04
CA VAL A 13 1.35 2.19 -17.04
C VAL A 13 0.59 2.53 -18.32
N TYR A 14 0.80 3.73 -18.87
CA TYR A 14 0.29 4.13 -20.18
C TYR A 14 1.44 4.20 -21.19
N GLY A 15 1.52 3.21 -22.08
CA GLY A 15 2.66 3.06 -22.99
C GLY A 15 3.96 2.84 -22.22
N SER A 16 4.87 3.81 -22.26
CA SER A 16 6.12 3.82 -21.50
C SER A 16 6.07 4.66 -20.20
N HIS A 17 4.91 5.25 -19.85
CA HIS A 17 4.80 6.17 -18.73
C HIS A 17 4.18 5.50 -17.48
N GLN A 18 4.95 5.44 -16.40
CA GLN A 18 4.46 5.01 -15.09
C GLN A 18 3.63 6.12 -14.44
N THR A 19 2.39 5.81 -14.03
CA THR A 19 1.56 6.74 -13.25
C THR A 19 1.55 6.40 -11.76
N TYR A 20 1.10 7.33 -10.92
CA TYR A 20 1.10 7.18 -9.47
C TYR A 20 -0.18 7.75 -8.84
N HIS A 21 -0.61 7.17 -7.73
CA HIS A 21 -1.69 7.72 -6.90
C HIS A 21 -1.17 8.93 -6.10
N VAL A 22 -1.63 10.12 -6.50
CA VAL A 22 -1.15 11.39 -5.95
C VAL A 22 -2.06 11.97 -4.86
N THR A 23 -3.37 11.71 -4.94
CA THR A 23 -4.34 12.23 -3.96
C THR A 23 -4.42 11.33 -2.72
N VAL A 24 -4.87 11.89 -1.61
CA VAL A 24 -5.13 11.13 -0.36
C VAL A 24 -6.13 10.00 -0.63
N ASP A 25 -7.22 10.31 -1.34
CA ASP A 25 -8.29 9.35 -1.61
C ASP A 25 -7.83 8.21 -2.52
N ASP A 26 -7.05 8.52 -3.57
CA ASP A 26 -6.47 7.50 -4.44
C ASP A 26 -5.51 6.59 -3.68
N ARG A 27 -4.68 7.15 -2.80
CA ARG A 27 -3.76 6.39 -1.96
C ARG A 27 -4.53 5.48 -0.99
N ILE A 28 -5.60 5.96 -0.38
CA ILE A 28 -6.47 5.14 0.48
C ILE A 28 -7.14 4.03 -0.33
N ALA A 29 -7.61 4.30 -1.55
CA ALA A 29 -8.19 3.31 -2.43
C ALA A 29 -7.16 2.24 -2.85
N ALA A 30 -5.92 2.63 -3.12
CA ALA A 30 -4.81 1.71 -3.40
C ALA A 30 -4.50 0.81 -2.20
N VAL A 31 -4.40 1.38 -0.99
CA VAL A 31 -4.14 0.62 0.25
C VAL A 31 -5.18 -0.47 0.49
N ARG A 32 -6.45 -0.23 0.15
CA ARG A 32 -7.52 -1.26 0.26
C ARG A 32 -7.25 -2.50 -0.59
N ARG A 33 -6.48 -2.37 -1.66
CA ARG A 33 -6.14 -3.47 -2.57
C ARG A 33 -4.91 -4.27 -2.13
N PHE A 34 -4.19 -3.82 -1.09
CA PHE A 34 -3.04 -4.56 -0.59
C PHE A 34 -3.46 -5.90 0.00
N THR A 35 -2.68 -6.94 -0.32
CA THR A 35 -2.97 -8.33 0.07
C THR A 35 -1.94 -8.88 1.06
N THR A 36 -0.77 -8.25 1.17
CA THR A 36 0.29 -8.74 2.06
C THR A 36 0.70 -7.70 3.10
N ARG A 37 1.31 -8.18 4.18
CA ARG A 37 1.86 -7.34 5.27
C ARG A 37 2.99 -6.45 4.76
N GLU A 38 3.84 -6.97 3.88
CA GLU A 38 5.03 -6.30 3.36
C GLU A 38 4.64 -5.06 2.54
N GLN A 39 3.55 -5.13 1.77
CA GLN A 39 3.01 -3.98 1.04
C GLN A 39 2.58 -2.85 1.99
N CYS A 40 1.94 -3.20 3.10
CA CYS A 40 1.56 -2.22 4.13
C CYS A 40 2.78 -1.62 4.82
N GLN A 41 3.78 -2.44 5.16
CA GLN A 41 5.02 -1.98 5.79
C GLN A 41 5.83 -1.06 4.88
N ALA A 42 5.88 -1.35 3.57
CA ALA A 42 6.54 -0.51 2.58
C ALA A 42 5.93 0.90 2.52
N VAL A 43 4.61 1.04 2.65
CA VAL A 43 3.96 2.37 2.72
C VAL A 43 4.31 3.09 4.01
N LEU A 44 4.30 2.40 5.16
CA LEU A 44 4.60 3.01 6.46
C LEU A 44 6.06 3.51 6.55
N ALA A 45 6.97 2.95 5.74
CA ALA A 45 8.34 3.40 5.65
C ALA A 45 8.54 4.69 4.82
N LEU A 46 7.49 5.19 4.13
CA LEU A 46 7.60 6.41 3.34
C LEU A 46 7.72 7.64 4.26
N PRO A 47 8.71 8.53 4.01
CA PRO A 47 8.76 9.82 4.70
C PRO A 47 7.53 10.66 4.35
N ASP A 48 7.12 11.51 5.30
CA ASP A 48 5.99 12.44 5.13
C ASP A 48 4.66 11.78 4.71
N LEU A 49 4.45 10.52 5.11
CA LEU A 49 3.19 9.83 4.89
C LEU A 49 2.04 10.59 5.58
N GLN A 50 1.05 10.95 4.79
CA GLN A 50 -0.14 11.65 5.27
C GLN A 50 -0.85 10.82 6.36
N LYS A 51 -1.17 11.45 7.49
CA LYS A 51 -1.76 10.78 8.68
C LYS A 51 -3.00 9.96 8.35
N THR A 52 -3.87 10.46 7.47
CA THR A 52 -5.07 9.74 7.03
C THR A 52 -4.75 8.46 6.26
N VAL A 53 -3.72 8.50 5.40
CA VAL A 53 -3.24 7.33 4.66
C VAL A 53 -2.59 6.34 5.62
N ALA A 54 -1.76 6.80 6.56
CA ALA A 54 -1.16 5.93 7.59
C ALA A 54 -2.22 5.18 8.41
N ARG A 55 -3.30 5.87 8.82
CA ARG A 55 -4.44 5.24 9.51
C ARG A 55 -5.10 4.16 8.66
N ALA A 56 -5.31 4.41 7.38
CA ALA A 56 -5.88 3.41 6.46
C ALA A 56 -4.98 2.18 6.33
N VAL A 57 -3.65 2.38 6.25
CA VAL A 57 -2.66 1.29 6.17
C VAL A 57 -2.67 0.44 7.43
N HIS A 58 -2.64 1.06 8.61
CA HIS A 58 -2.74 0.31 9.88
C HIS A 58 -4.05 -0.48 9.99
N SER A 59 -5.16 0.08 9.52
CA SER A 59 -6.44 -0.64 9.48
C SER A 59 -6.37 -1.85 8.55
N ARG A 60 -5.77 -1.70 7.36
CA ARG A 60 -5.62 -2.78 6.41
C ARG A 60 -4.70 -3.89 6.91
N LEU A 61 -3.59 -3.52 7.56
CA LEU A 61 -2.66 -4.47 8.16
C LEU A 61 -3.37 -5.39 9.18
N ARG A 62 -4.18 -4.82 10.07
CA ARG A 62 -4.98 -5.59 11.03
C ARG A 62 -5.99 -6.51 10.36
N GLN A 63 -6.57 -6.11 9.24
CA GLN A 63 -7.47 -6.99 8.48
C GLN A 63 -6.71 -8.18 7.91
N ILE A 64 -5.56 -7.94 7.26
CA ILE A 64 -4.72 -9.00 6.71
C ILE A 64 -4.28 -9.97 7.81
N GLU A 65 -3.85 -9.47 8.97
CA GLU A 65 -3.48 -10.33 10.12
C GLU A 65 -4.64 -11.21 10.59
N ARG A 66 -5.86 -10.65 10.65
CA ARG A 66 -7.07 -11.43 11.00
C ARG A 66 -7.41 -12.47 9.93
N ASP A 67 -7.35 -12.09 8.66
CA ASP A 67 -7.68 -12.99 7.54
C ASP A 67 -6.64 -14.12 7.40
N SER A 68 -5.37 -13.83 7.69
CA SER A 68 -4.31 -14.83 7.78
C SER A 68 -4.48 -15.74 9.00
N GLY A 69 -4.83 -15.21 10.16
CA GLY A 69 -5.11 -16.01 11.37
C GLY A 69 -6.35 -16.88 11.23
N ALA A 70 -7.40 -16.40 10.56
CA ALA A 70 -8.62 -17.15 10.30
C ALA A 70 -8.45 -18.26 9.25
N ARG A 71 -7.41 -18.20 8.41
CA ARG A 71 -7.06 -19.30 7.48
C ARG A 71 -6.27 -20.42 8.15
N SER A 72 -5.75 -20.20 9.35
CA SER A 72 -4.91 -21.15 10.09
C SER A 72 -5.61 -21.81 11.27
N ALA A 73 -6.90 -21.52 11.48
CA ALA A 73 -7.77 -22.09 12.52
C ALA A 73 -8.91 -22.88 11.88
#